data_AF-A0A4W3GQ72-F1
#
_entry.id   AF-A0A4W3GQ72-F1
#
_cell.length_a   1.000
_cell.length_b   1.000
_cell.length_c   1.000
_cell.angle_alpha   90.00
_cell.angle_beta   90.00
_cell.angle_gamma   90.00
#
_symmetry.space_group_name_H-M   'P 1'
#
loop_
_entity.id
_entity.type
_entity.pdbx_description
1 polymer ?
#
loop_
_entity_poly.entity_id
_entity_poly.type
_entity_poly.pdbx_seq_one_letter_code
_entity_poly.pdbx_strand_id
1 'polypeptide(L)'
;MDTVEQEPCSADATLEVHGITDETQLEFLSLYFENKRRSGGGTIKSIEYRRDYTLLTFENPAVAENVLANGRHKFNNIELIVRRARPQDPGKLLLCGLNPKTAYQTLELYLELITGLDSNTMTVHYTPDRSQALIHFKEALSKEGTYKRGGFLYLV
;
A
#
# COMPACT_ATOMS: atom_id res chain seq x y z
N MET A 1 15.55 -27.58 -11.42
CA MET A 1 15.57 -26.15 -11.81
C MET A 1 14.13 -25.77 -11.98
N ASP A 2 13.44 -25.57 -10.87
CA ASP A 2 12.04 -25.22 -10.87
C ASP A 2 11.96 -23.71 -11.03
N THR A 3 11.50 -23.30 -12.22
CA THR A 3 11.13 -21.94 -12.53
C THR A 3 10.02 -21.55 -11.55
N VAL A 4 10.36 -20.71 -10.59
CA VAL A 4 9.36 -20.04 -9.75
C VAL A 4 8.62 -19.11 -10.69
N GLU A 5 7.44 -19.52 -11.16
CA GLU A 5 6.51 -18.61 -11.81
C GLU A 5 6.07 -17.62 -10.73
N GLN A 6 6.82 -16.52 -10.68
CA GLN A 6 6.51 -15.35 -9.91
C GLN A 6 5.23 -14.78 -10.54
N GLU A 7 4.08 -15.15 -9.97
CA GLU A 7 2.84 -14.41 -10.16
C GLU A 7 3.18 -12.92 -10.11
N PRO A 8 2.84 -12.12 -11.15
CA PRO A 8 3.26 -10.73 -11.22
C PRO A 8 2.77 -10.02 -9.96
N CYS A 9 3.73 -9.59 -9.14
CA CYS A 9 3.42 -8.94 -7.89
C CYS A 9 2.58 -7.70 -8.22
N SER A 10 1.35 -7.61 -7.73
CA SER A 10 0.44 -6.50 -8.04
C SER A 10 1.00 -5.10 -7.69
N ALA A 11 2.10 -5.07 -6.93
CA ALA A 11 2.90 -3.87 -6.63
C ALA A 11 3.59 -3.28 -7.88
N ASP A 12 3.95 -4.08 -8.88
CA ASP A 12 4.66 -3.59 -10.07
C ASP A 12 3.79 -2.73 -10.99
N ALA A 13 2.47 -2.77 -10.82
CA ALA A 13 1.53 -1.94 -11.56
C ALA A 13 1.04 -0.72 -10.77
N THR A 14 1.50 -0.51 -9.52
CA THR A 14 0.96 0.53 -8.63
C THR A 14 1.97 1.66 -8.41
N LEU A 15 1.50 2.90 -8.57
CA LEU A 15 2.27 4.12 -8.42
C LEU A 15 1.69 5.01 -7.32
N GLU A 16 2.58 5.73 -6.63
CA GLU A 16 2.22 6.86 -5.77
C GLU A 16 2.28 8.15 -6.59
N VAL A 17 1.18 8.90 -6.59
CA VAL A 17 1.07 10.22 -7.22
C VAL A 17 0.95 11.28 -6.12
N HIS A 18 1.96 12.12 -6.02
CA HIS A 18 2.06 13.20 -5.04
C HIS A 18 1.72 14.55 -5.70
N GLY A 19 1.21 15.50 -4.91
CA GLY A 19 0.90 16.87 -5.36
C GLY A 19 -0.58 17.18 -5.47
N ILE A 20 -1.46 16.17 -5.39
CA ILE A 20 -2.91 16.37 -5.27
C ILE A 20 -3.26 16.54 -3.80
N THR A 21 -3.99 17.61 -3.47
CA THR A 21 -4.45 17.91 -2.11
C THR A 21 -5.97 17.78 -1.95
N ASP A 22 -6.67 17.41 -3.03
CA ASP A 22 -8.12 17.39 -3.09
C ASP A 22 -8.61 16.10 -3.78
N GLU A 23 -9.36 15.29 -3.02
CA GLU A 23 -9.96 14.04 -3.49
C GLU A 23 -10.95 14.24 -4.64
N THR A 24 -11.57 15.41 -4.76
CA THR A 24 -12.50 15.70 -5.87
C THR A 24 -11.81 15.69 -7.24
N GLN A 25 -10.47 15.76 -7.27
CA GLN A 25 -9.69 15.75 -8.51
C GLN A 25 -9.37 14.33 -9.02
N LEU A 26 -9.71 13.26 -8.27
CA LEU A 26 -9.37 11.88 -8.64
C LEU A 26 -9.88 11.47 -10.02
N GLU A 27 -11.10 11.85 -10.39
CA GLU A 27 -11.68 11.50 -11.70
C GLU A 27 -10.94 12.20 -12.84
N PHE A 28 -10.54 13.45 -12.66
CA PHE A 28 -9.73 14.15 -13.66
C PHE A 28 -8.30 13.60 -13.71
N LEU A 29 -7.77 13.18 -12.56
CA LEU A 29 -6.46 12.54 -12.45
C LEU A 29 -6.43 11.20 -13.18
N SER A 30 -7.48 10.37 -13.03
CA SER A 30 -7.58 9.10 -13.75
C SER A 30 -7.59 9.33 -15.26
N LEU A 31 -8.43 10.25 -15.75
CA LEU A 31 -8.48 10.62 -17.18
C LEU A 31 -7.12 11.11 -17.72
N TYR A 32 -6.34 11.81 -16.89
CA TYR A 32 -4.99 12.23 -17.27
C TYR A 32 -4.03 11.04 -17.45
N PHE A 33 -4.05 10.10 -16.51
CA PHE A 33 -3.19 8.92 -16.54
C PHE A 33 -3.66 7.84 -17.53
N GLU A 34 -4.93 7.80 -17.92
CA GLU A 34 -5.39 6.94 -19.02
C GLU A 34 -4.90 7.44 -20.39
N ASN A 35 -4.58 8.73 -20.50
CA ASN A 35 -4.13 9.32 -21.75
C ASN A 35 -2.65 9.03 -22.03
N LYS A 36 -2.38 7.95 -22.77
CA LYS A 36 -1.03 7.52 -23.20
C LYS A 36 -0.16 8.65 -23.79
N ARG A 37 -0.73 9.60 -24.53
CA ARG A 37 0.04 10.70 -25.14
C ARG A 37 0.50 11.74 -24.11
N ARG A 38 -0.28 11.96 -23.05
CA ARG A 38 0.01 12.99 -22.03
C ARG A 38 0.86 12.46 -20.89
N SER A 39 0.65 11.21 -20.50
CA SER A 39 1.25 10.62 -19.30
C SER A 39 2.09 9.38 -19.58
N GLY A 40 2.02 8.80 -20.78
CA GLY A 40 2.58 7.47 -21.03
C GLY A 40 1.74 6.33 -20.43
N GLY A 41 0.61 6.66 -19.79
CA GLY A 41 -0.22 5.69 -19.09
C GLY A 41 -1.23 4.95 -19.99
N GLY A 42 -2.31 4.48 -19.38
CA GLY A 42 -3.28 3.55 -19.97
C GLY A 42 -4.36 3.14 -18.97
N THR A 43 -5.07 2.06 -19.24
CA THR A 43 -6.22 1.63 -18.42
C THR A 43 -5.89 1.49 -16.94
N ILE A 44 -6.66 2.18 -16.11
CA ILE A 44 -6.52 2.17 -14.66
C ILE A 44 -7.42 1.08 -14.08
N LYS A 45 -6.85 0.23 -13.24
CA LYS A 45 -7.58 -0.80 -12.48
C LYS A 45 -8.22 -0.22 -11.23
N SER A 46 -7.49 0.63 -10.50
CA SER A 46 -8.00 1.30 -9.30
C SER A 46 -7.25 2.59 -9.00
N ILE A 47 -7.96 3.53 -8.38
CA ILE A 47 -7.41 4.78 -7.85
C ILE A 47 -7.90 4.98 -6.42
N GLU A 48 -6.98 5.31 -5.51
CA GLU A 48 -7.31 5.48 -4.08
C GLU A 48 -6.57 6.71 -3.52
N TYR A 49 -7.33 7.68 -3.00
CA TYR A 49 -6.76 8.83 -2.31
C TYR A 49 -6.29 8.46 -0.90
N ARG A 50 -5.04 8.79 -0.59
CA ARG A 50 -4.48 8.80 0.76
C ARG A 50 -4.22 10.24 1.17
N ARG A 51 -3.99 10.47 2.46
CA ARG A 51 -3.83 11.83 3.01
C ARG A 51 -2.80 12.70 2.28
N ASP A 52 -1.69 12.09 1.85
CA ASP A 52 -0.55 12.81 1.29
C ASP A 52 -0.27 12.47 -0.19
N TYR A 53 -0.90 11.43 -0.73
CA TYR A 53 -0.68 10.93 -2.08
C TYR A 53 -1.85 10.08 -2.58
N THR A 54 -1.91 9.84 -3.88
CA THR A 54 -2.89 8.92 -4.49
C THR A 54 -2.19 7.64 -4.93
N LEU A 55 -2.78 6.48 -4.61
CA LEU A 55 -2.36 5.21 -5.17
C LEU A 55 -3.08 4.99 -6.50
N LEU A 56 -2.31 4.76 -7.55
CA LEU A 56 -2.79 4.53 -8.90
C LEU A 56 -2.32 3.18 -9.40
N THR A 57 -3.23 2.24 -9.61
CA THR A 57 -2.92 0.90 -10.10
C THR A 57 -3.38 0.76 -11.55
N PHE A 58 -2.46 0.43 -12.45
CA PHE A 58 -2.78 0.12 -13.84
C PHE A 58 -3.15 -1.36 -14.02
N GLU A 59 -3.90 -1.68 -15.07
CA GLU A 59 -4.16 -3.08 -15.42
C GLU A 59 -2.89 -3.81 -15.88
N ASN A 60 -2.00 -3.09 -16.59
CA ASN A 60 -0.76 -3.64 -17.13
C ASN A 60 0.46 -3.02 -16.42
N PRO A 61 1.33 -3.82 -15.78
CA PRO A 61 2.51 -3.30 -15.08
C PRO A 61 3.48 -2.55 -16.00
N ALA A 62 3.60 -2.92 -17.28
CA ALA A 62 4.45 -2.20 -18.23
C ALA A 62 3.98 -0.75 -18.47
N VAL A 63 2.69 -0.45 -18.25
CA VAL A 63 2.17 0.91 -18.33
C VAL A 63 2.69 1.76 -17.17
N ALA A 64 2.78 1.18 -15.98
CA ALA A 64 3.32 1.87 -14.81
C ALA A 64 4.78 2.29 -15.04
N GLU A 65 5.60 1.43 -15.68
CA GLU A 65 6.97 1.77 -16.06
C GLU A 65 7.06 2.95 -17.05
N ASN A 66 6.16 3.00 -18.03
CA ASN A 66 6.13 4.10 -19.00
C ASN A 66 5.80 5.44 -18.34
N VAL A 67 4.89 5.44 -17.38
CA VAL A 67 4.56 6.64 -16.59
C VAL A 67 5.76 7.02 -15.72
N LEU A 68 6.42 6.06 -15.07
CA LEU A 68 7.60 6.29 -14.24
C LEU A 68 8.80 6.83 -15.01
N ALA A 69 8.95 6.48 -16.28
CA ALA A 69 9.99 7.03 -17.15
C ALA A 69 9.90 8.56 -17.24
N ASN A 70 8.72 9.13 -17.01
CA ASN A 70 8.53 10.55 -16.78
C ASN A 70 7.94 10.83 -15.39
N GLY A 71 8.75 10.67 -14.32
CA GLY A 71 8.29 10.84 -12.94
C GLY A 71 7.75 12.23 -12.54
N ARG A 72 7.70 13.21 -13.46
CA ARG A 72 7.10 14.53 -13.23
C ARG A 72 6.06 14.86 -14.29
N HIS A 73 4.85 15.16 -13.86
CA HIS A 73 3.73 15.49 -14.74
C HIS A 73 3.17 16.87 -14.43
N LYS A 74 2.56 17.51 -15.43
CA LYS A 74 1.79 18.74 -15.23
C LYS A 74 0.31 18.47 -15.42
N PHE A 75 -0.46 18.66 -14.36
CA PHE A 75 -1.90 18.43 -14.30
C PHE A 75 -2.57 19.64 -13.64
N ASN A 76 -3.48 20.32 -14.35
CA ASN A 76 -4.19 21.51 -13.84
C ASN A 76 -3.25 22.59 -13.24
N ASN A 77 -2.13 22.88 -13.91
CA ASN A 77 -1.05 23.78 -13.42
C ASN A 77 -0.36 23.34 -12.12
N ILE A 78 -0.65 22.13 -11.62
CA ILE A 78 0.02 21.49 -10.50
C ILE A 78 1.10 20.54 -11.05
N GLU A 79 2.27 20.55 -10.44
CA GLU A 79 3.30 19.54 -10.70
C GLU A 79 3.00 18.30 -9.87
N LEU A 80 2.80 17.16 -10.55
CA LEU A 80 2.66 15.86 -9.92
C LEU A 80 4.00 15.16 -9.91
N ILE A 81 4.32 14.52 -8.78
CA ILE A 81 5.50 13.68 -8.64
C ILE A 81 5.03 12.24 -8.55
N VAL A 82 5.46 11.41 -9.50
CA VAL A 82 5.10 10.00 -9.56
C VAL A 82 6.28 9.16 -9.11
N ARG A 83 6.00 8.19 -8.23
CA ARG A 83 6.98 7.25 -7.71
C ARG A 83 6.40 5.85 -7.70
N ARG A 84 7.27 4.84 -7.70
CA ARG A 84 6.81 3.45 -7.51
C ARG A 84 6.18 3.35 -6.13
N ALA A 85 5.01 2.73 -6.04
CA ALA A 85 4.43 2.46 -4.74
C ALA A 85 5.36 1.53 -3.97
N ARG A 86 5.45 1.78 -2.66
CA ARG A 86 6.15 0.84 -1.79
C ARG A 86 5.48 -0.54 -1.94
N PRO A 87 6.27 -1.62 -2.08
CA PRO A 87 5.71 -2.96 -2.10
C PRO A 87 4.91 -3.19 -0.82
N GLN A 88 3.58 -3.21 -0.94
CA GLN A 88 2.71 -3.58 0.16
C GLN A 88 2.60 -5.09 0.16
N ASP A 89 2.93 -5.70 1.29
CA ASP A 89 2.66 -7.11 1.51
C ASP A 89 1.40 -7.19 2.37
N PRO A 90 0.21 -7.45 1.80
CA PRO A 90 -1.04 -7.47 2.55
C PRO A 90 -1.10 -8.62 3.58
N GLY A 91 -0.15 -9.57 3.51
CA GLY A 91 0.09 -10.57 4.54
C GLY A 91 1.05 -10.11 5.62
N LYS A 92 1.55 -8.87 5.63
CA LYS A 92 2.49 -8.38 6.64
C LYS A 92 2.10 -7.00 7.19
N LEU A 93 2.33 -6.82 8.49
CA LEU A 93 2.19 -5.53 9.17
C LEU A 93 3.43 -5.27 10.00
N LEU A 94 3.95 -4.03 9.97
CA LEU A 94 5.02 -3.60 10.87
C LEU A 94 4.43 -2.70 11.95
N LEU A 95 4.55 -3.13 13.20
CA LEU A 95 4.29 -2.31 14.38
C LEU A 95 5.57 -1.60 14.82
N CYS A 96 5.50 -0.28 14.95
CA CYS A 96 6.60 0.57 15.39
C CYS A 96 6.27 1.29 16.69
N GLY A 97 7.29 1.59 17.50
CA GLY A 97 7.13 2.33 18.75
C GLY A 97 6.54 1.49 19.89
N LEU A 98 6.74 0.18 19.84
CA LEU A 98 6.37 -0.72 20.93
C LEU A 98 7.18 -0.37 22.18
N ASN A 99 6.53 -0.44 23.33
CA ASN A 99 7.21 -0.41 24.61
C ASN A 99 7.94 -1.76 24.80
N PRO A 100 9.27 -1.80 24.97
CA PRO A 100 10.01 -3.05 25.14
C PRO A 100 9.58 -3.90 26.34
N LYS A 101 8.85 -3.30 27.29
CA LYS A 101 8.29 -3.98 28.48
C LYS A 101 6.93 -4.62 28.23
N THR A 102 6.29 -4.38 27.08
CA THR A 102 5.00 -5.02 26.75
C THR A 102 5.17 -6.54 26.74
N ALA A 103 4.30 -7.25 27.46
CA ALA A 103 4.30 -8.72 27.46
C ALA A 103 3.81 -9.25 26.11
N TYR A 104 4.36 -10.38 25.66
CA TYR A 104 4.01 -11.00 24.38
C TYR A 104 2.50 -11.25 24.25
N GLN A 105 1.91 -11.85 25.28
CA GLN A 105 0.48 -12.14 25.35
C GLN A 105 -0.38 -10.87 25.24
N THR A 106 0.08 -9.73 25.78
CA THR A 106 -0.64 -8.46 25.66
C THR A 106 -0.69 -7.98 24.21
N LEU A 107 0.40 -8.14 23.46
CA LEU A 107 0.41 -7.78 22.05
C LEU A 107 -0.45 -8.74 21.23
N GLU A 108 -0.38 -10.04 21.48
CA GLU A 108 -1.21 -11.06 20.81
C GLU A 108 -2.71 -10.76 21.00
N LEU A 109 -3.16 -10.54 22.24
CA LEU A 109 -4.56 -10.17 22.52
C LEU A 109 -4.98 -8.87 21.82
N TYR A 110 -4.09 -7.87 21.76
CA TYR A 110 -4.37 -6.64 21.04
C TYR A 110 -4.51 -6.88 19.53
N LEU A 111 -3.62 -7.68 18.94
CA LEU A 111 -3.66 -8.06 17.53
C LEU A 111 -4.94 -8.84 17.20
N GLU A 112 -5.33 -9.81 18.03
CA GLU A 112 -6.60 -10.54 17.87
C GLU A 112 -7.79 -9.60 17.88
N LEU A 113 -7.82 -8.65 18.82
CA LEU A 113 -8.90 -7.67 18.94
C LEU A 113 -9.03 -6.76 17.71
N ILE A 114 -7.91 -6.22 17.21
CA ILE A 114 -7.96 -5.25 16.09
C ILE A 114 -8.15 -5.92 14.73
N THR A 115 -7.66 -7.15 14.58
CA THR A 115 -7.75 -7.88 13.30
C THR A 115 -9.00 -8.76 13.23
N GLY A 116 -9.58 -9.12 14.38
CA GLY A 116 -10.66 -10.12 14.45
C GLY A 116 -10.19 -11.54 14.13
N LEU A 117 -8.88 -11.78 14.10
CA LEU A 117 -8.28 -13.07 13.78
C LEU A 117 -7.75 -13.75 15.05
N ASP A 118 -7.69 -15.08 15.04
CA ASP A 118 -7.10 -15.87 16.13
C ASP A 118 -5.56 -15.78 16.09
N SER A 119 -4.88 -15.84 17.25
CA SER A 119 -3.41 -15.85 17.32
C SER A 119 -2.76 -16.92 16.45
N ASN A 120 -3.42 -18.05 16.19
CA ASN A 120 -2.88 -19.10 15.35
C ASN A 120 -2.79 -18.73 13.86
N THR A 121 -3.44 -17.63 13.44
CA THR A 121 -3.48 -17.16 12.04
C THR A 121 -2.37 -16.17 11.72
N MET A 122 -1.55 -15.80 12.71
CA MET A 122 -0.48 -14.82 12.57
C MET A 122 0.79 -15.23 13.32
N THR A 123 1.95 -14.79 12.84
CA THR A 123 3.23 -14.91 13.54
C THR A 123 3.82 -13.54 13.80
N VAL A 124 4.40 -13.34 14.99
CA VAL A 124 4.98 -12.05 15.41
C VAL A 124 6.49 -12.18 15.58
N HIS A 125 7.24 -11.39 14.82
CA HIS A 125 8.70 -11.35 14.84
C HIS A 125 9.16 -10.02 15.43
N TYR A 126 9.72 -10.07 16.64
CA TYR A 126 10.21 -8.87 17.32
C TYR A 126 11.63 -8.52 16.88
N THR A 127 11.89 -7.22 16.84
CA THR A 127 13.26 -6.71 16.83
C THR A 127 13.99 -7.04 18.15
N PRO A 128 15.34 -7.12 18.16
CA PRO A 128 16.09 -7.47 19.36
C PRO A 128 15.85 -6.50 20.54
N ASP A 129 15.63 -5.22 20.26
CA ASP A 129 15.33 -4.19 21.25
C ASP A 129 13.83 -4.13 21.63
N ARG A 130 13.00 -4.96 20.98
CA ARG A 130 11.55 -5.05 21.14
C ARG A 130 10.81 -3.72 20.90
N SER A 131 11.41 -2.77 20.16
CA SER A 131 10.78 -1.50 19.81
C SER A 131 9.84 -1.61 18.60
N GLN A 132 10.00 -2.70 17.84
CA GLN A 132 9.20 -3.00 16.65
C GLN A 132 8.87 -4.49 16.56
N ALA A 133 7.75 -4.81 15.90
CA ALA A 133 7.37 -6.18 15.58
C ALA A 133 6.80 -6.28 14.16
N LEU A 134 7.29 -7.26 13.40
CA LEU A 134 6.72 -7.65 12.11
C LEU A 134 5.71 -8.78 12.33
N ILE A 135 4.46 -8.55 11.95
CA ILE A 135 3.38 -9.52 11.96
C ILE A 135 3.26 -10.11 10.56
N HIS A 136 3.14 -11.42 10.46
CA HIS A 136 2.90 -12.15 9.22
C HIS A 136 1.60 -12.93 9.36
N PHE A 137 0.63 -12.65 8.51
CA PHE A 137 -0.67 -13.31 8.45
C PHE A 137 -0.60 -14.52 7.51
N LYS A 138 -1.26 -15.62 7.89
CA LYS A 138 -1.39 -16.80 7.03
C LYS A 138 -2.18 -16.49 5.75
N GLU A 139 -3.14 -15.57 5.85
CA GLU A 139 -3.94 -15.08 4.74
C GLU A 139 -3.91 -13.55 4.71
N ALA A 140 -3.92 -12.96 3.52
CA ALA A 140 -3.89 -11.51 3.37
C ALA A 140 -5.12 -10.86 4.02
N LEU A 141 -4.92 -9.73 4.69
CA LEU A 141 -6.04 -8.96 5.24
C LEU A 141 -6.94 -8.45 4.11
N SER A 142 -8.23 -8.78 4.14
CA SER A 142 -9.18 -8.27 3.16
C SER A 142 -9.36 -6.76 3.31
N LYS A 143 -9.40 -6.04 2.18
CA LYS A 143 -9.59 -4.57 2.13
C LYS A 143 -10.95 -4.12 2.67
N GLU A 144 -11.93 -5.02 2.81
CA GLU A 144 -13.30 -4.72 3.28
C GLU A 144 -13.49 -4.79 4.80
N GLY A 145 -12.44 -5.06 5.57
CA GLY A 145 -12.48 -5.00 7.03
C GLY A 145 -12.24 -3.58 7.57
N THR A 146 -13.11 -2.62 7.30
CA THR A 146 -12.97 -1.26 7.85
C THR A 146 -13.18 -1.26 9.37
N TYR A 147 -12.06 -1.27 10.09
CA TYR A 147 -11.74 -0.41 11.23
C TYR A 147 -12.95 0.36 11.81
N LYS A 148 -13.51 -0.13 12.91
CA LYS A 148 -14.27 0.71 13.83
C LYS A 148 -13.45 0.95 15.10
N ARG A 149 -13.16 2.24 15.32
CA ARG A 149 -12.49 2.87 16.47
C ARG A 149 -10.96 2.82 16.52
N GLY A 150 -10.35 3.90 16.04
CA GLY A 150 -9.50 4.71 16.92
C GLY A 150 -8.05 4.26 17.12
N GLY A 151 -7.44 3.53 16.19
CA GLY A 151 -6.02 3.21 16.25
C GLY A 151 -5.41 3.11 14.86
N PHE A 152 -4.38 3.91 14.59
CA PHE A 152 -3.64 3.91 13.33
C PHE A 152 -2.76 2.67 13.24
N LEU A 153 -2.92 1.86 12.19
CA LEU A 153 -1.91 0.90 11.75
C LEU A 153 -1.69 1.07 10.24
N TYR A 154 -0.43 1.14 9.84
CA TYR A 154 -0.02 1.18 8.44
C TYR A 154 0.22 -0.26 7.97
N LEU A 155 -0.38 -0.65 6.85
CA LEU A 155 0.17 -1.73 6.03
C LEU A 155 1.52 -1.25 5.49
N VAL A 156 2.58 -2.03 5.71
CA VAL A 156 3.87 -1.82 5.05
C VAL A 156 3.87 -2.53 3.72
#